data_AF-E6N6S0-F1
#
_entry.id   AF-E6N6S0-F1
#
_cell.length_a   1.000
_cell.length_b   1.000
_cell.length_c   1.000
_cell.angle_alpha   90.00
_cell.angle_beta   90.00
_cell.angle_gamma   90.00
#
_symmetry.space_group_name_H-M   'P 1'
#
loop_
_entity.id
_entity.type
_entity.pdbx_description
1 polymer ?
#
loop_
_entity_poly.entity_id
_entity_poly.type
_entity_poly.pdbx_seq_one_letter_code
_entity_poly.pdbx_strand_id
1 'polypeptide(L)'
;MACVEDELKVHAQNYSRLASLYKPDKLLLLSIARRGGVARHSDLLDTVGGKRSLGSTLTNRLYRLRDLCYINYGGGVASLKSKTPLCYVVGADVKYVYVGLLGRKLRLDIDEPEPVTAVNMLEAQGFRLERIVIATTKEAYSDWAFDIQRYRRYAIIDWKLVSVEQMNDIETMVNIMEPKVYELCREYVPIIDCTSGTRPAGIAFSEIADQLMAPLIYVYTNKELENYNDPVRIYWLKDVKKITEQLKIADLV
;
A
#
# COMPACT_ATOMS: atom_id res chain seq x y z
N MET A 1 -16.52 -12.55 -9.80
CA MET A 1 -15.07 -12.78 -9.84
C MET A 1 -14.41 -12.13 -11.06
N ALA A 2 -14.94 -12.26 -12.28
CA ALA A 2 -14.41 -11.58 -13.48
C ALA A 2 -14.25 -10.04 -13.37
N CYS A 3 -15.12 -9.35 -12.61
CA CYS A 3 -15.08 -7.89 -12.47
C CYS A 3 -13.89 -7.34 -11.65
N VAL A 4 -13.32 -8.13 -10.73
CA VAL A 4 -12.20 -7.68 -9.86
C VAL A 4 -10.85 -7.87 -10.54
N GLU A 5 -10.66 -8.98 -11.27
CA GLU A 5 -9.44 -9.25 -12.05
C GLU A 5 -9.26 -8.24 -13.19
N ASP A 6 -10.34 -7.81 -13.84
CA ASP A 6 -10.30 -6.75 -14.84
C ASP A 6 -9.94 -5.40 -14.21
N GLU A 7 -10.47 -5.08 -13.03
CA GLU A 7 -10.12 -3.84 -12.32
C GLU A 7 -8.67 -3.80 -11.83
N LEU A 8 -8.12 -4.93 -11.37
CA LEU A 8 -6.73 -5.11 -10.95
C LEU A 8 -5.76 -4.83 -12.11
N LYS A 9 -5.97 -5.51 -13.23
CA LYS A 9 -5.15 -5.31 -14.44
C LYS A 9 -5.23 -3.89 -14.95
N VAL A 10 -6.42 -3.29 -14.92
CA VAL A 10 -6.63 -1.88 -15.28
C VAL A 10 -5.89 -0.96 -14.31
N HIS A 11 -5.89 -1.24 -13.00
CA HIS A 11 -5.20 -0.41 -12.00
C HIS A 11 -3.68 -0.39 -12.19
N ALA A 12 -3.02 -1.55 -12.27
CA ALA A 12 -1.57 -1.64 -12.49
C ALA A 12 -1.16 -0.99 -13.82
N GLN A 13 -1.97 -1.18 -14.87
CA GLN A 13 -1.78 -0.51 -16.16
C GLN A 13 -2.05 1.01 -16.10
N ASN A 14 -2.92 1.48 -15.21
CA ASN A 14 -3.24 2.90 -15.10
C ASN A 14 -2.09 3.66 -14.46
N TYR A 15 -1.56 3.23 -13.32
CA TYR A 15 -0.52 4.01 -12.64
C TYR A 15 0.83 4.00 -13.37
N SER A 16 1.15 2.93 -14.11
CA SER A 16 2.28 2.94 -15.06
C SER A 16 2.10 3.95 -16.20
N ARG A 17 0.85 4.25 -16.58
CA ARG A 17 0.49 5.28 -17.57
C ARG A 17 0.29 6.67 -16.97
N LEU A 18 0.32 6.84 -15.65
CA LEU A 18 0.17 8.15 -15.01
C LEU A 18 1.23 9.13 -15.54
N ALA A 19 2.44 8.64 -15.76
CA ALA A 19 3.55 9.40 -16.31
C ALA A 19 3.23 10.07 -17.67
N SER A 20 2.36 9.47 -18.49
CA SER A 20 1.98 9.99 -19.82
C SER A 20 0.75 10.91 -19.80
N LEU A 21 0.08 11.06 -18.65
CA LEU A 21 -1.04 11.99 -18.52
C LEU A 21 -0.60 13.44 -18.74
N TYR A 22 -1.53 14.24 -19.27
CA TYR A 22 -1.35 15.67 -19.42
C TYR A 22 -1.23 16.33 -18.03
N LYS A 23 -0.36 17.34 -17.90
CA LYS A 23 0.02 17.94 -16.61
C LYS A 23 -1.19 18.38 -15.74
N PRO A 24 -2.18 19.11 -16.28
CA PRO A 24 -3.44 19.39 -15.57
C PRO A 24 -4.21 18.19 -15.03
N ASP A 25 -4.20 17.04 -15.71
CA ASP A 25 -4.88 15.84 -15.22
C ASP A 25 -4.12 15.24 -14.03
N LYS A 26 -2.78 15.26 -14.08
CA LYS A 26 -1.92 14.90 -12.94
C LYS A 26 -2.18 15.82 -11.74
N LEU A 27 -2.22 17.13 -11.97
CA LEU A 27 -2.51 18.12 -10.91
C LEU A 27 -3.88 17.88 -10.28
N LEU A 28 -4.88 17.53 -11.08
CA LEU A 28 -6.22 17.20 -10.60
C LEU A 28 -6.22 15.94 -9.71
N LEU A 29 -5.55 14.88 -10.15
CA LEU A 29 -5.38 13.65 -9.34
C LEU A 29 -4.65 13.93 -8.03
N LEU A 30 -3.57 14.71 -8.06
CA LEU A 30 -2.83 15.10 -6.85
C LEU A 30 -3.66 15.99 -5.92
N SER A 31 -4.48 16.88 -6.46
CA SER A 31 -5.39 17.73 -5.67
C SER A 31 -6.47 16.90 -4.96
N ILE A 32 -7.00 15.86 -5.61
CA ILE A 32 -7.90 14.88 -4.99
C ILE A 32 -7.12 14.08 -3.92
N ALA A 33 -5.91 13.61 -4.23
CA ALA A 33 -5.09 12.82 -3.32
C ALA A 33 -4.74 13.56 -2.02
N ARG A 34 -4.33 14.83 -2.13
CA ARG A 34 -4.02 15.72 -0.99
C ARG A 34 -5.20 15.90 -0.03
N ARG A 35 -6.43 15.69 -0.51
CA ARG A 35 -7.67 15.73 0.29
C ARG A 35 -8.09 14.33 0.78
N GLY A 36 -7.12 13.44 0.97
CA GLY A 36 -7.37 12.06 1.38
C GLY A 36 -8.01 11.21 0.28
N GLY A 37 -7.88 11.60 -0.98
CA GLY A 37 -8.40 10.87 -2.14
C GLY A 37 -9.89 11.06 -2.40
N VAL A 38 -10.53 12.08 -1.82
CA VAL A 38 -11.92 12.48 -2.11
C VAL A 38 -12.00 14.00 -2.15
N ALA A 39 -12.70 14.58 -3.12
CA ALA A 39 -12.87 16.03 -3.21
C ALA A 39 -14.21 16.39 -3.86
N ARG A 40 -14.81 17.51 -3.43
CA ARG A 40 -15.97 18.07 -4.12
C ARG A 40 -15.52 18.81 -5.36
N HIS A 41 -16.39 18.87 -6.36
CA HIS A 41 -16.14 19.61 -7.61
C HIS A 41 -15.73 21.06 -7.32
N SER A 42 -16.43 21.72 -6.40
CA SER A 42 -16.14 23.09 -5.96
C SER A 42 -14.70 23.28 -5.51
N ASP A 43 -14.15 22.29 -4.80
CA ASP A 43 -12.83 22.37 -4.18
C ASP A 43 -11.70 22.18 -5.20
N LEU A 44 -12.03 21.72 -6.41
CA LEU A 44 -11.10 21.44 -7.50
C LEU A 44 -11.05 22.56 -8.55
N LEU A 45 -11.94 23.55 -8.49
CA LEU A 45 -12.03 24.63 -9.48
C LEU A 45 -10.71 25.37 -9.66
N ASP A 46 -10.00 25.65 -8.57
CA ASP A 46 -8.73 26.40 -8.61
C ASP A 46 -7.54 25.55 -9.08
N THR A 47 -7.70 24.22 -9.23
CA THR A 47 -6.59 23.30 -9.58
C THR A 47 -6.15 23.42 -11.05
N VAL A 48 -7.03 23.89 -11.94
CA VAL A 48 -6.83 23.82 -13.40
C VAL A 48 -6.68 25.21 -14.07
N GLY A 49 -6.46 26.28 -13.29
CA GLY A 49 -5.92 27.55 -13.81
C GLY A 49 -6.91 28.69 -14.12
N GLY A 50 -7.54 29.26 -13.09
CA GLY A 50 -8.09 30.64 -13.14
C GLY A 50 -9.57 30.82 -13.52
N LYS A 51 -10.31 31.56 -12.67
CA LYS A 51 -11.76 31.65 -12.46
C LYS A 51 -12.74 31.99 -13.63
N ARG A 52 -12.38 31.99 -14.92
CA ARG A 52 -13.29 32.54 -15.97
C ARG A 52 -13.91 31.59 -17.01
N SER A 53 -13.57 30.30 -17.05
CA SER A 53 -14.32 29.31 -17.87
C SER A 53 -14.18 27.85 -17.39
N LEU A 54 -13.93 27.64 -16.10
CA LEU A 54 -13.38 26.39 -15.56
C LEU A 54 -14.39 25.25 -15.36
N GLY A 55 -15.68 25.53 -15.18
CA GLY A 55 -16.66 24.51 -14.77
C GLY A 55 -16.80 23.37 -15.79
N SER A 56 -16.99 23.70 -17.07
CA SER A 56 -17.11 22.69 -18.13
C SER A 56 -15.79 22.00 -18.43
N THR A 57 -14.66 22.73 -18.41
CA THR A 57 -13.32 22.14 -18.59
C THR A 57 -12.96 21.17 -17.47
N LEU A 58 -13.20 21.53 -16.21
CA LEU A 58 -12.99 20.65 -15.06
C LEU A 58 -13.89 19.42 -15.16
N THR A 59 -15.18 19.62 -15.47
CA THR A 59 -16.13 18.51 -15.68
C THR A 59 -15.64 17.53 -16.74
N ASN A 60 -15.20 18.02 -17.90
CA ASN A 60 -14.67 17.18 -18.98
C ASN A 60 -13.41 16.41 -18.56
N ARG A 61 -12.52 17.04 -17.79
CA ARG A 61 -11.32 16.36 -17.25
C ARG A 61 -11.68 15.30 -16.22
N LEU A 62 -12.63 15.57 -15.33
CA LEU A 62 -13.10 14.59 -14.35
C LEU A 62 -13.77 13.39 -15.04
N TYR A 63 -14.59 13.63 -16.07
CA TYR A 63 -15.15 12.54 -16.88
C TYR A 63 -14.06 11.75 -17.60
N ARG A 64 -13.07 12.42 -18.20
CA ARG A 64 -11.93 11.72 -18.81
C ARG A 64 -11.15 10.88 -17.79
N LEU A 65 -10.85 11.41 -16.60
CA LEU A 65 -10.16 10.66 -15.54
C LEU A 65 -10.99 9.48 -15.03
N ARG A 66 -12.32 9.61 -15.02
CA ARG A 66 -13.25 8.51 -14.71
C ARG A 66 -13.23 7.43 -15.78
N ASP A 67 -13.27 7.83 -17.05
CA ASP A 67 -13.26 6.90 -18.18
C ASP A 67 -11.90 6.18 -18.31
N LEU A 68 -10.82 6.86 -17.90
CA LEU A 68 -9.50 6.26 -17.70
C LEU A 68 -9.36 5.46 -16.39
N CYS A 69 -10.44 5.31 -15.61
CA CYS A 69 -10.48 4.53 -14.38
C CYS A 69 -9.53 4.97 -13.25
N TYR A 70 -9.13 6.25 -13.18
CA TYR A 70 -8.39 6.76 -12.01
C TYR A 70 -9.33 7.16 -10.87
N ILE A 71 -10.52 7.64 -11.21
CA ILE A 71 -11.49 8.16 -10.24
C ILE A 71 -12.89 7.61 -10.46
N ASN A 72 -13.69 7.64 -9.41
CA ASN A 72 -15.15 7.69 -9.51
C ASN A 72 -15.57 9.15 -9.50
N TYR A 73 -16.52 9.52 -10.35
CA TYR A 73 -17.06 10.88 -10.40
C TYR A 73 -18.57 10.87 -10.64
N GLY A 74 -19.31 11.48 -9.72
CA GLY A 74 -20.78 11.57 -9.73
C GLY A 74 -21.28 12.43 -8.57
N GLY A 75 -22.49 13.02 -8.72
CA GLY A 75 -23.08 13.86 -7.66
C GLY A 75 -22.22 15.05 -7.23
N GLY A 76 -21.32 15.54 -8.09
CA GLY A 76 -20.38 16.62 -7.76
C GLY A 76 -19.21 16.20 -6.87
N VAL A 77 -18.97 14.90 -6.67
CA VAL A 77 -17.86 14.37 -5.87
C VAL A 77 -16.96 13.52 -6.73
N ALA A 78 -15.65 13.76 -6.64
CA ALA A 78 -14.60 12.95 -7.22
C ALA A 78 -13.88 12.15 -6.12
N SER A 79 -13.66 10.86 -6.34
CA SER A 79 -12.89 10.02 -5.43
C SER A 79 -11.92 9.14 -6.20
N LEU A 80 -10.69 8.98 -5.72
CA LEU A 80 -9.75 8.05 -6.33
C LEU A 80 -10.31 6.62 -6.22
N LYS A 81 -10.16 5.82 -7.28
CA LYS A 81 -10.47 4.38 -7.20
C LYS A 81 -9.50 3.63 -6.26
N SER A 82 -8.30 4.19 -6.06
CA SER A 82 -7.28 3.70 -5.15
C SER A 82 -6.54 4.87 -4.50
N LYS A 83 -6.30 4.78 -3.18
CA LYS A 83 -5.49 5.74 -2.42
C LYS A 83 -4.01 5.60 -2.74
N THR A 84 -3.53 4.39 -2.98
CA THR A 84 -2.15 4.13 -3.41
C THR A 84 -2.02 4.25 -4.92
N PRO A 85 -0.92 4.82 -5.44
CA PRO A 85 0.21 5.43 -4.73
C PRO A 85 -0.01 6.90 -4.32
N LEU A 86 -1.04 7.57 -4.86
CA LEU A 86 -1.09 9.04 -4.86
C LEU A 86 -1.22 9.67 -3.47
N CYS A 87 -2.02 9.09 -2.58
CA CYS A 87 -2.17 9.60 -1.22
C CYS A 87 -0.88 9.44 -0.40
N TYR A 88 -0.08 8.39 -0.68
CA TYR A 88 1.22 8.20 -0.04
C TYR A 88 2.22 9.25 -0.47
N VAL A 89 2.38 9.46 -1.78
CA VAL A 89 3.41 10.38 -2.31
C VAL A 89 3.15 11.83 -1.92
N VAL A 90 1.88 12.25 -1.80
CA VAL A 90 1.53 13.62 -1.38
C VAL A 90 1.47 13.78 0.14
N GLY A 91 1.77 12.73 0.92
CA GLY A 91 1.70 12.76 2.38
C GLY A 91 0.30 13.10 2.91
N ALA A 92 -0.75 12.61 2.26
CA ALA A 92 -2.12 12.88 2.68
C ALA A 92 -2.40 12.26 4.05
N ASP A 93 -3.25 12.92 4.85
CA ASP A 93 -3.79 12.35 6.07
C ASP A 93 -4.82 11.26 5.72
N VAL A 94 -4.32 10.03 5.57
CA VAL A 94 -5.09 8.84 5.24
C VAL A 94 -4.75 7.69 6.15
N LYS A 95 -5.64 6.72 6.19
CA LYS A 95 -5.47 5.48 6.95
C LYS A 95 -4.49 4.58 6.21
N TYR A 96 -3.60 3.94 6.97
CA TYR A 96 -2.67 2.96 6.43
C TYR A 96 -3.08 1.55 6.82
N VAL A 97 -2.66 0.57 6.04
CA VAL A 97 -2.78 -0.86 6.36
C VAL A 97 -1.42 -1.50 6.26
N TYR A 98 -1.06 -2.32 7.25
CA TYR A 98 0.15 -3.14 7.17
C TYR A 98 -0.19 -4.46 6.48
N VAL A 99 0.63 -4.88 5.52
CA VAL A 99 0.51 -6.19 4.87
C VAL A 99 1.86 -6.88 4.92
N GLY A 100 1.96 -7.99 5.64
CA GLY A 100 3.21 -8.70 5.83
C GLY A 100 3.10 -10.21 5.83
N LEU A 101 4.23 -10.85 6.07
CA LEU A 101 4.39 -12.29 6.17
C LEU A 101 4.72 -12.67 7.61
N LEU A 102 4.38 -13.89 8.03
CA LEU A 102 4.88 -14.48 9.28
C LEU A 102 5.50 -15.85 9.00
N GLY A 103 6.76 -15.99 9.40
CA GLY A 103 7.51 -17.24 9.31
C GLY A 103 7.46 -18.05 10.60
N ARG A 104 8.05 -19.25 10.58
CA ARG A 104 8.17 -20.10 11.76
C ARG A 104 9.03 -19.47 12.86
N LYS A 105 8.71 -19.75 14.12
CA LYS A 105 9.58 -19.41 15.25
C LYS A 105 10.76 -20.38 15.28
N LEU A 106 11.89 -19.98 14.70
CA LEU A 106 13.10 -20.82 14.66
C LEU A 106 13.92 -20.74 15.94
N ARG A 107 13.68 -19.73 16.76
CA ARG A 107 14.45 -19.39 17.96
C ARG A 107 13.52 -19.18 19.15
N LEU A 108 13.79 -19.90 20.25
CA LEU A 108 12.96 -19.83 21.46
C LEU A 108 13.17 -18.54 22.25
N ASP A 109 14.32 -17.88 22.07
CA ASP A 109 14.68 -16.63 22.75
C ASP A 109 14.14 -15.36 22.06
N ILE A 110 13.39 -15.53 20.96
CA ILE A 110 12.71 -14.43 20.29
C ILE A 110 11.23 -14.43 20.66
N ASP A 111 10.79 -13.45 21.45
CA ASP A 111 9.40 -13.38 21.92
C ASP A 111 8.54 -12.36 21.16
N GLU A 112 9.15 -11.59 20.25
CA GLU A 112 8.44 -10.66 19.37
C GLU A 112 8.59 -11.10 17.91
N PRO A 113 7.49 -11.41 17.21
CA PRO A 113 7.51 -11.75 15.79
C PRO A 113 7.76 -10.51 14.94
N GLU A 114 8.44 -10.64 13.80
CA GLU A 114 8.88 -9.48 13.02
C GLU A 114 7.74 -8.56 12.56
N PRO A 115 6.54 -9.05 12.18
CA PRO A 115 5.42 -8.16 11.85
C PRO A 115 4.98 -7.25 13.00
N VAL A 116 5.12 -7.72 14.24
CA VAL A 116 4.81 -6.90 15.43
C VAL A 116 5.86 -5.80 15.58
N THR A 117 7.15 -6.15 15.44
CA THR A 117 8.25 -5.19 15.44
C THR A 117 8.06 -4.14 14.35
N ALA A 118 7.77 -4.55 13.11
CA ALA A 118 7.54 -3.68 11.97
C ALA A 118 6.39 -2.68 12.23
N VAL A 119 5.25 -3.18 12.70
CA VAL A 119 4.08 -2.34 13.02
C VAL A 119 4.40 -1.32 14.11
N ASN A 120 5.05 -1.73 15.20
CA ASN A 120 5.43 -0.83 16.28
C ASN A 120 6.36 0.30 15.78
N MET A 121 7.34 -0.05 14.94
CA MET A 121 8.27 0.91 14.37
C MET A 121 7.60 1.89 13.39
N LEU A 122 6.67 1.42 12.55
CA LEU A 122 5.89 2.27 11.66
C LEU A 122 5.01 3.25 12.45
N GLU A 123 4.33 2.78 13.50
CA GLU A 123 3.53 3.66 14.36
C GLU A 123 4.39 4.71 15.07
N ALA A 124 5.59 4.34 15.52
CA ALA A 124 6.55 5.29 16.11
C ALA A 124 7.03 6.35 15.11
N GLN A 125 7.00 6.05 13.80
CA GLN A 125 7.26 7.00 12.72
C GLN A 125 6.02 7.84 12.33
N GLY A 126 4.89 7.65 13.02
CA GLY A 126 3.65 8.43 12.80
C GLY A 126 2.66 7.81 11.82
N PHE A 127 2.89 6.57 11.34
CA PHE A 127 1.93 5.90 10.47
C PHE A 127 0.70 5.42 11.26
N ARG A 128 -0.48 5.92 10.89
CA ARG A 128 -1.75 5.49 11.47
C ARG A 128 -2.25 4.21 10.80
N LEU A 129 -1.75 3.07 11.26
CA LEU A 129 -2.21 1.76 10.82
C LEU A 129 -3.59 1.46 11.40
N GLU A 130 -4.60 1.16 10.58
CA GLU A 130 -5.95 0.79 11.06
C GLU A 130 -6.24 -0.70 10.93
N ARG A 131 -5.54 -1.40 10.02
CA ARG A 131 -5.66 -2.83 9.81
C ARG A 131 -4.27 -3.44 9.64
N ILE A 132 -4.15 -4.72 9.99
CA ILE A 132 -2.95 -5.53 9.81
C ILE A 132 -3.39 -6.79 9.06
N VAL A 133 -2.73 -7.12 7.96
CA VAL A 133 -2.97 -8.36 7.21
C VAL A 133 -1.69 -9.17 7.22
N ILE A 134 -1.75 -10.42 7.67
CA ILE A 134 -0.58 -11.29 7.76
C ILE A 134 -0.85 -12.59 7.03
N ALA A 135 -0.03 -12.90 6.02
CA ALA A 135 -0.02 -14.21 5.39
C ALA A 135 0.98 -15.13 6.11
N THR A 136 0.52 -16.32 6.49
CA THR A 136 1.28 -17.26 7.33
C THR A 136 0.86 -18.70 7.06
N THR A 137 1.72 -19.66 7.41
CA THR A 137 1.30 -21.06 7.48
C THR A 137 0.66 -21.38 8.83
N LYS A 138 -0.07 -22.51 8.91
CA LYS A 138 -0.67 -22.97 10.16
C LYS A 138 0.38 -23.29 11.22
N GLU A 139 1.51 -23.86 10.79
CA GLU A 139 2.64 -24.20 11.64
C GLU A 139 3.26 -22.93 12.23
N ALA A 140 3.57 -21.94 11.38
CA ALA A 140 4.09 -20.66 11.82
C ALA A 140 3.12 -19.94 12.77
N TYR A 141 1.82 -19.90 12.44
CA TYR A 141 0.82 -19.32 13.33
C TYR A 141 0.80 -20.01 14.70
N SER A 142 0.90 -21.35 14.72
CA SER A 142 0.91 -22.14 15.95
C SER A 142 2.17 -21.91 16.77
N ASP A 143 3.33 -21.83 16.12
CA ASP A 143 4.62 -21.54 16.76
C ASP A 143 4.59 -20.21 17.55
N TRP A 144 3.87 -19.21 17.02
CA TRP A 144 3.76 -17.87 17.60
C TRP A 144 2.49 -17.62 18.42
N ALA A 145 1.56 -18.58 18.49
CA ALA A 145 0.19 -18.34 18.95
C ALA A 145 0.14 -17.69 20.34
N PHE A 146 1.01 -18.12 21.26
CA PHE A 146 1.07 -17.58 22.61
C PHE A 146 1.66 -16.17 22.68
N ASP A 147 2.73 -15.92 21.92
CA ASP A 147 3.43 -14.63 21.92
C ASP A 147 2.60 -13.55 21.24
N ILE A 148 2.00 -13.88 20.09
CA ILE A 148 1.25 -12.90 19.30
C ILE A 148 -0.09 -12.51 19.95
N GLN A 149 -0.69 -13.39 20.76
CA GLN A 149 -1.91 -13.07 21.52
C GLN A 149 -1.67 -12.00 22.59
N ARG A 150 -0.44 -11.85 23.08
CA ARG A 150 -0.06 -10.81 24.04
C ARG A 150 0.07 -9.44 23.38
N TYR A 151 0.15 -9.39 22.05
CA TYR A 151 0.27 -8.15 21.33
C TYR A 151 -1.04 -7.35 21.33
N ARG A 152 -0.96 -6.07 21.71
CA ARG A 152 -2.13 -5.18 21.85
C ARG A 152 -3.03 -5.12 20.61
N ARG A 153 -2.46 -5.28 19.41
CA ARG A 153 -3.19 -5.18 18.13
C ARG A 153 -3.58 -6.55 17.57
N TYR A 154 -3.43 -7.63 18.33
CA TYR A 154 -3.81 -8.98 17.88
C TYR A 154 -5.23 -9.05 17.32
N ALA A 155 -6.19 -8.38 17.98
CA ALA A 155 -7.61 -8.39 17.62
C ALA A 155 -7.93 -7.81 16.24
N ILE A 156 -7.01 -7.07 15.62
CA ILE A 156 -7.22 -6.45 14.30
C ILE A 156 -6.37 -7.10 13.20
N ILE A 157 -5.67 -8.19 13.51
CA ILE A 157 -4.91 -8.96 12.53
C ILE A 157 -5.88 -9.82 11.72
N ASP A 158 -5.91 -9.56 10.41
CA ASP A 158 -6.56 -10.38 9.40
C ASP A 158 -5.57 -11.46 8.94
N TRP A 159 -5.77 -12.68 9.44
CA TRP A 159 -4.91 -13.82 9.18
C TRP A 159 -5.23 -14.49 7.86
N LYS A 160 -4.27 -14.51 6.94
CA LYS A 160 -4.35 -15.29 5.70
C LYS A 160 -3.52 -16.57 5.83
N LEU A 161 -4.19 -17.64 6.23
CA LEU A 161 -3.57 -18.96 6.31
C LEU A 161 -3.34 -19.55 4.91
N VAL A 162 -2.12 -19.95 4.62
CA VAL A 162 -1.69 -20.64 3.40
C VAL A 162 -0.92 -21.91 3.74
N SER A 163 -0.81 -22.84 2.81
CA SER A 163 0.08 -24.00 2.95
C SER A 163 1.54 -23.62 2.74
N VAL A 164 2.46 -24.50 3.16
CA VAL A 164 3.90 -24.32 2.94
C VAL A 164 4.22 -24.34 1.44
N GLU A 165 3.54 -25.19 0.68
CA GLU A 165 3.68 -25.30 -0.77
C GLU A 165 3.27 -23.99 -1.44
N GLN A 166 2.10 -23.45 -1.07
CA GLN A 166 1.64 -22.16 -1.57
C GLN A 166 2.62 -21.05 -1.22
N MET A 167 3.13 -21.00 0.01
CA MET A 167 4.09 -19.98 0.43
C MET A 167 5.42 -20.07 -0.32
N ASN A 168 5.79 -21.24 -0.84
CA ASN A 168 7.00 -21.43 -1.65
C ASN A 168 6.78 -21.21 -3.15
N ASP A 169 5.56 -20.90 -3.58
CA ASP A 169 5.21 -20.63 -4.97
C ASP A 169 4.85 -19.15 -5.17
N ILE A 170 5.67 -18.45 -5.96
CA ILE A 170 5.56 -16.99 -6.14
C ILE A 170 4.20 -16.64 -6.77
N GLU A 171 3.85 -17.29 -7.87
CA GLU A 171 2.63 -17.01 -8.62
C GLU A 171 1.38 -17.28 -7.78
N THR A 172 1.37 -18.38 -7.03
CA THR A 172 0.27 -18.72 -6.12
C THR A 172 0.14 -17.69 -5.01
N MET A 173 1.24 -17.23 -4.40
CA MET A 173 1.18 -16.17 -3.40
C MET A 173 0.67 -14.85 -3.97
N VAL A 174 1.10 -14.47 -5.18
CA VAL A 174 0.59 -13.28 -5.87
C VAL A 174 -0.92 -13.42 -6.09
N ASN A 175 -1.37 -14.52 -6.68
CA ASN A 175 -2.80 -14.78 -6.94
C ASN A 175 -3.66 -14.79 -5.67
N ILE A 176 -3.11 -15.23 -4.54
CA ILE A 176 -3.80 -15.23 -3.24
C ILE A 176 -3.89 -13.83 -2.63
N MET A 177 -2.79 -13.08 -2.67
CA MET A 177 -2.65 -11.84 -1.90
C MET A 177 -3.01 -10.60 -2.69
N GLU A 178 -2.67 -10.52 -3.98
CA GLU A 178 -2.89 -9.33 -4.82
C GLU A 178 -4.35 -8.85 -4.77
N PRO A 179 -5.39 -9.70 -4.93
CA PRO A 179 -6.77 -9.23 -4.91
C PRO A 179 -7.16 -8.61 -3.57
N LYS A 180 -6.64 -9.17 -2.47
CA LYS A 180 -6.86 -8.66 -1.12
C LYS A 180 -6.15 -7.32 -0.90
N VAL A 181 -4.89 -7.20 -1.31
CA VAL A 181 -4.15 -5.94 -1.19
C VAL A 181 -4.80 -4.84 -2.02
N TYR A 182 -5.24 -5.16 -3.23
CA TYR A 182 -5.93 -4.20 -4.10
C TYR A 182 -7.26 -3.73 -3.54
N GLU A 183 -8.05 -4.63 -2.95
CA GLU A 183 -9.29 -4.25 -2.25
C GLU A 183 -8.99 -3.21 -1.16
N LEU A 184 -7.92 -3.41 -0.39
CA LEU A 184 -7.50 -2.49 0.67
C LEU A 184 -7.07 -1.13 0.13
N CYS A 185 -6.46 -1.07 -1.06
CA CYS A 185 -6.05 0.18 -1.69
C CYS A 185 -7.21 1.18 -1.90
N ARG A 186 -8.47 0.71 -1.94
CA ARG A 186 -9.64 1.60 -2.10
C ARG A 186 -9.83 2.54 -0.91
N GLU A 187 -9.48 2.07 0.29
CA GLU A 187 -9.71 2.79 1.55
C GLU A 187 -8.42 3.19 2.26
N TYR A 188 -7.34 2.41 2.08
CA TYR A 188 -6.08 2.53 2.79
C TYR A 188 -4.90 2.71 1.84
N VAL A 189 -3.78 3.19 2.38
CA VAL A 189 -2.47 3.02 1.75
C VAL A 189 -1.79 1.78 2.36
N PRO A 190 -1.64 0.67 1.61
CA PRO A 190 -0.85 -0.47 2.10
C PRO A 190 0.64 -0.17 2.18
N ILE A 191 1.23 -0.53 3.31
CA ILE A 191 2.68 -0.69 3.49
C ILE A 191 2.95 -2.19 3.44
N ILE A 192 3.66 -2.63 2.40
CA ILE A 192 3.99 -4.03 2.16
C ILE A 192 5.30 -4.36 2.86
N ASP A 193 5.35 -5.49 3.55
CA ASP A 193 6.52 -5.98 4.27
C ASP A 193 6.92 -7.36 3.73
N CYS A 194 8.16 -7.49 3.25
CA CYS A 194 8.74 -8.72 2.72
C CYS A 194 9.82 -9.35 3.63
N THR A 195 9.83 -9.02 4.91
CA THR A 195 10.86 -9.45 5.88
C THR A 195 10.82 -10.94 6.18
N SER A 196 9.65 -11.44 6.57
CA SER A 196 9.48 -12.79 7.11
C SER A 196 8.93 -13.77 6.07
N GLY A 197 8.80 -15.03 6.48
CA GLY A 197 8.33 -16.10 5.61
C GLY A 197 9.45 -16.65 4.73
N THR A 198 9.07 -17.33 3.66
CA THR A 198 10.03 -17.92 2.71
C THR A 198 10.50 -16.84 1.72
N ARG A 199 11.68 -17.03 1.13
CA ARG A 199 12.17 -16.12 0.08
C ARG A 199 11.19 -15.99 -1.10
N PRO A 200 10.56 -17.07 -1.62
CA PRO A 200 9.51 -16.95 -2.64
C PRO A 200 8.34 -16.04 -2.21
N ALA A 201 7.83 -16.17 -0.98
CA ALA A 201 6.76 -15.31 -0.49
C ALA A 201 7.19 -13.83 -0.41
N GLY A 202 8.42 -13.57 0.03
CA GLY A 202 8.99 -12.22 0.03
C GLY A 202 9.09 -11.62 -1.39
N ILE A 203 9.45 -12.44 -2.39
CA ILE A 203 9.46 -12.02 -3.81
C ILE A 203 8.03 -11.70 -4.28
N ALA A 204 7.05 -12.56 -3.98
CA ALA A 204 5.65 -12.31 -4.33
C ALA A 204 5.13 -10.98 -3.75
N PHE A 205 5.49 -10.66 -2.50
CA PHE A 205 5.13 -9.38 -1.88
C PHE A 205 5.81 -8.18 -2.57
N SER A 206 7.08 -8.35 -2.99
CA SER A 206 7.76 -7.34 -3.80
C SER A 206 7.07 -7.12 -5.15
N GLU A 207 6.63 -8.18 -5.83
CA GLU A 207 5.90 -8.08 -7.09
C GLU A 207 4.57 -7.34 -6.94
N ILE A 208 3.80 -7.67 -5.89
CA ILE A 208 2.55 -6.96 -5.56
C ILE A 208 2.82 -5.47 -5.30
N ALA A 209 3.86 -5.15 -4.52
CA ALA A 209 4.23 -3.77 -4.24
C ALA A 209 4.65 -3.02 -5.53
N ASP A 210 5.26 -3.72 -6.48
CA ASP A 210 5.62 -3.14 -7.77
C ASP A 210 4.43 -2.86 -8.66
N GLN A 211 3.51 -3.83 -8.79
CA GLN A 211 2.27 -3.69 -9.55
C GLN A 211 1.38 -2.54 -9.03
N LEU A 212 1.27 -2.42 -7.71
CA LEU A 212 0.44 -1.40 -7.05
C LEU A 212 1.18 -0.08 -6.81
N MET A 213 2.49 -0.02 -7.09
CA MET A 213 3.37 1.07 -6.69
C MET A 213 3.26 1.42 -5.20
N ALA A 214 3.05 0.40 -4.36
CA ALA A 214 2.92 0.56 -2.92
C ALA A 214 4.28 0.73 -2.24
N PRO A 215 4.34 1.40 -1.07
CA PRO A 215 5.53 1.35 -0.23
C PRO A 215 5.89 -0.08 0.16
N LEU A 216 7.19 -0.40 0.10
CA LEU A 216 7.74 -1.72 0.43
C LEU A 216 8.85 -1.57 1.47
N ILE A 217 8.78 -2.34 2.54
CA ILE A 217 9.74 -2.36 3.63
C ILE A 217 10.38 -3.73 3.84
N TYR A 218 11.54 -3.70 4.47
CA TYR A 218 12.24 -4.85 5.04
C TYR A 218 12.79 -4.46 6.42
N VAL A 219 12.50 -5.25 7.44
CA VAL A 219 12.95 -5.04 8.81
C VAL A 219 14.20 -5.87 9.05
N TYR A 220 15.34 -5.20 9.17
CA TYR A 220 16.57 -5.86 9.53
C TYR A 220 16.69 -5.90 11.05
N THR A 221 16.82 -7.10 11.62
CA THR A 221 17.10 -7.29 13.04
C THR A 221 18.53 -7.80 13.18
N ASN A 222 19.41 -6.99 13.79
CA ASN A 222 20.80 -7.35 14.00
C ASN A 222 20.98 -7.96 15.40
N LYS A 223 20.45 -9.17 15.60
CA LYS A 223 20.47 -9.82 16.92
C LYS A 223 21.80 -10.52 17.25
N GLU A 224 22.80 -10.45 16.36
CA GLU A 224 24.13 -11.09 16.54
C GLU A 224 25.27 -10.09 16.74
N LEU A 225 25.02 -8.78 16.65
CA LEU A 225 26.04 -7.76 16.80
C LEU A 225 25.63 -6.78 17.91
N GLU A 226 25.95 -7.12 19.16
CA GLU A 226 25.77 -6.31 20.37
C GLU A 226 26.44 -4.92 20.34
N ASN A 227 27.18 -4.60 19.27
CA ASN A 227 28.02 -3.39 19.15
C ASN A 227 27.46 -2.28 18.25
N TYR A 228 26.22 -2.37 17.76
CA TYR A 228 25.58 -1.28 17.02
C TYR A 228 24.45 -0.64 17.83
N ASN A 229 24.45 0.69 17.89
CA ASN A 229 23.49 1.53 18.62
C ASN A 229 22.02 1.43 18.13
N ASP A 230 21.73 0.59 17.14
CA ASP A 230 20.39 0.43 16.56
C ASP A 230 20.15 -1.04 16.16
N PRO A 231 19.63 -1.88 17.07
CA PRO A 231 19.54 -3.33 16.87
C PRO A 231 18.47 -3.73 15.84
N VAL A 232 17.55 -2.82 15.48
CA VAL A 232 16.48 -3.10 14.52
C VAL A 232 16.20 -1.86 13.66
N ARG A 233 16.16 -2.03 12.33
CA ARG A 233 15.93 -0.93 11.39
C ARG A 233 14.96 -1.30 10.27
N ILE A 234 14.06 -0.38 9.95
CA ILE A 234 13.25 -0.45 8.72
C ILE A 234 14.08 0.07 7.54
N TYR A 235 14.19 -0.76 6.50
CA TYR A 235 14.70 -0.40 5.19
C TYR A 235 13.54 -0.23 4.21
N TRP A 236 13.36 0.99 3.71
CA TRP A 236 12.39 1.25 2.65
C TRP A 236 12.97 0.81 1.29
N LEU A 237 12.60 -0.38 0.86
CA LEU A 237 12.95 -0.90 -0.46
C LEU A 237 12.26 -0.07 -1.55
N LYS A 238 11.05 0.43 -1.27
CA LYS A 238 10.31 1.37 -2.12
C LYS A 238 9.70 2.47 -1.25
N ASP A 239 10.30 3.67 -1.32
CA ASP A 239 9.91 4.84 -0.55
C ASP A 239 9.16 5.87 -1.43
N VAL A 240 8.72 6.97 -0.81
CA VAL A 240 8.05 8.07 -1.51
C VAL A 240 8.88 8.58 -2.69
N LYS A 241 10.20 8.73 -2.52
CA LYS A 241 11.09 9.26 -3.55
C LYS A 241 11.08 8.36 -4.80
N LYS A 242 11.33 7.06 -4.63
CA LYS A 242 11.32 6.08 -5.72
C LYS A 242 9.98 6.04 -6.45
N ILE A 243 8.86 6.06 -5.71
CA ILE A 243 7.52 6.06 -6.32
C ILE A 243 7.26 7.35 -7.10
N THR A 244 7.65 8.49 -6.54
CA THR A 244 7.47 9.82 -7.17
C THR A 244 8.26 9.94 -8.47
N GLU A 245 9.49 9.42 -8.49
CA GLU A 245 10.35 9.33 -9.69
C GLU A 245 9.71 8.45 -10.77
N GLN A 246 9.21 7.26 -10.40
CA GLN A 246 8.52 6.35 -11.33
C GLN A 246 7.27 6.99 -11.95
N LEU A 247 6.50 7.75 -11.16
CA LEU A 247 5.29 8.44 -11.62
C LEU A 247 5.57 9.69 -12.47
N LYS A 248 6.82 10.18 -12.50
CA LYS A 248 7.21 11.46 -13.15
C LYS A 248 6.33 12.62 -12.70
N ILE A 249 6.22 12.78 -11.38
CA ILE A 249 5.47 13.85 -10.70
C ILE A 249 6.31 14.60 -9.67
N ALA A 250 7.63 14.40 -9.65
CA ALA A 250 8.52 15.05 -8.69
C ALA A 250 8.46 16.58 -8.74
N ASP A 251 8.13 17.17 -9.90
CA ASP A 251 7.92 18.62 -10.06
C ASP A 251 6.54 19.10 -9.60
N LEU A 252 5.64 18.18 -9.20
CA LEU A 252 4.24 18.46 -8.89
C LEU A 252 3.84 18.14 -7.44
N VAL A 253 4.63 17.33 -6.74
CA VAL A 253 4.42 16.88 -5.36
C VAL A 253 5.07 17.87 -4.41
#